data_AF-X0ZNR0-F1
#
_entry.id   AF-X0ZNR0-F1
#
_cell.length_a   1.000
_cell.length_b   1.000
_cell.length_c   1.000
_cell.angle_alpha   90.00
_cell.angle_beta   90.00
_cell.angle_gamma   90.00
#
_symmetry.space_group_name_H-M   'P 1'
#
loop_
_entity.id
_entity.type
_entity.pdbx_description
1 polymer ?
#
loop_
_entity_poly.entity_id
_entity_poly.type
_entity_poly.pdbx_seq_one_letter_code
_entity_poly.pdbx_strand_id
1 'polypeptide(L)'
;MKGGDKVLAVTNKGQVRAVSIGRVKIETRPMLRFELEATVGDSKILFSCICQNAETVRFVDQNGIAKSVVKVKNGDEVLVHIGPGATHFGTKVNEKILEK
;
A
#
# COMPACT_ATOMS: atom_id res chain seq x y z
N MET A 1 20.70 14.38 3.04
CA MET A 1 20.24 15.55 2.27
C MET A 1 19.30 16.37 3.12
N LYS A 2 19.43 17.69 3.08
CA LYS A 2 18.62 18.67 3.81
C LYS A 2 18.25 19.83 2.88
N GLY A 3 17.28 20.64 3.29
CA GLY A 3 16.92 21.85 2.55
C GLY A 3 18.17 22.73 2.31
N GLY A 4 18.28 23.26 1.10
CA GLY A 4 19.42 24.08 0.66
C GLY A 4 20.59 23.29 0.04
N ASP A 5 20.66 21.97 0.18
CA ASP A 5 21.70 21.20 -0.51
C ASP A 5 21.53 21.33 -2.04
N LYS A 6 22.65 21.50 -2.76
CA LYS A 6 22.66 21.47 -4.23
C LYS A 6 22.76 20.03 -4.72
N VAL A 7 21.85 19.63 -5.60
CA VAL A 7 21.84 18.32 -6.26
C VAL A 7 21.73 18.46 -7.78
N LEU A 8 22.07 17.39 -8.50
CA LEU A 8 21.90 17.32 -9.94
C LEU A 8 20.55 16.69 -10.26
N ALA A 9 19.68 17.43 -10.95
CA ALA A 9 18.48 16.88 -11.56
C ALA A 9 18.85 16.36 -12.96
N VAL A 10 18.61 15.06 -13.19
CA VAL A 10 18.93 14.38 -14.45
C VAL A 10 17.63 13.96 -15.13
N THR A 11 17.51 14.26 -16.42
CA THR A 11 16.38 13.82 -17.25
C THR A 11 16.60 12.39 -17.76
N ASN A 12 15.54 11.72 -18.23
CA ASN A 12 15.66 10.40 -18.87
C ASN A 12 16.53 10.40 -20.15
N LYS A 13 16.81 11.57 -20.75
CA LYS A 13 17.71 11.75 -21.89
C LYS A 13 19.16 12.07 -21.48
N GLY A 14 19.48 12.03 -20.19
CA GLY A 14 20.83 12.31 -19.68
C GLY A 14 21.19 13.79 -19.54
N GLN A 15 20.27 14.73 -19.82
CA GLN A 15 20.51 16.16 -19.58
C GLN A 15 20.52 16.46 -18.09
N VAL A 16 21.43 17.33 -17.65
CA VAL A 16 21.71 17.61 -16.23
C VAL A 16 21.58 19.10 -15.92
N ARG A 17 20.99 19.44 -14.76
CA ARG A 17 21.05 20.80 -14.19
C ARG A 17 21.20 20.77 -12.67
N ALA A 18 21.93 21.74 -12.12
CA ALA A 18 22.00 21.92 -10.67
C ALA A 18 20.70 22.54 -10.13
N VAL A 19 20.16 21.96 -9.07
CA VAL A 19 18.96 22.45 -8.36
C VAL A 19 19.21 22.46 -6.86
N SER A 20 18.52 23.35 -6.15
CA SER A 20 18.53 23.35 -4.68
C SER A 20 17.34 22.57 -4.13
N ILE A 21 17.56 21.79 -3.09
CA ILE A 21 16.46 21.12 -2.38
C ILE A 21 15.63 22.17 -1.63
N GLY A 22 14.35 22.27 -1.94
CA GLY A 22 13.43 23.17 -1.22
C GLY A 22 13.12 22.68 0.19
N ARG A 23 12.56 21.48 0.31
CA ARG A 23 12.19 20.87 1.60
C ARG A 23 12.39 19.36 1.55
N VAL A 24 12.98 18.81 2.60
CA VAL A 24 12.99 17.36 2.87
C VAL A 24 12.08 17.12 4.06
N LYS A 25 11.12 16.22 3.92
CA LYS A 25 10.20 15.84 5.00
C LYS A 25 10.23 14.34 5.17
N ILE A 26 10.31 13.91 6.41
CA ILE A 26 9.95 12.56 6.84
C ILE A 26 8.62 12.74 7.59
N GLU A 27 7.53 12.25 7.00
CA GLU A 27 6.21 12.30 7.64
C GLU A 27 5.88 10.92 8.18
N THR A 28 5.92 10.79 9.50
CA THR A 28 5.43 9.60 10.19
C THR A 28 3.91 9.65 10.20
N ARG A 29 3.26 8.71 9.52
CA ARG A 29 1.81 8.51 9.61
C ARG A 29 1.54 7.26 10.43
N PRO A 30 0.52 7.27 11.30
CA PRO A 30 0.09 6.04 11.96
C PRO A 30 -0.33 5.01 10.91
N MET A 31 -0.12 3.73 11.20
CA MET A 31 -0.61 2.64 10.35
C MET A 31 -2.00 2.20 10.83
N LEU A 32 -2.86 1.83 9.90
CA LEU A 32 -4.15 1.19 10.15
C LEU A 32 -4.00 -0.30 9.86
N ARG A 33 -4.38 -1.15 10.81
CA ARG A 33 -4.49 -2.59 10.62
C ARG A 33 -5.95 -2.94 10.33
N PHE A 34 -6.18 -3.67 9.26
CA PHE A 34 -7.49 -4.20 8.90
C PHE A 34 -7.45 -5.71 9.00
N GLU A 35 -8.52 -6.27 9.57
CA GLU A 35 -8.78 -7.70 9.60
C GLU A 35 -10.06 -7.94 8.80
N LEU A 36 -9.97 -8.83 7.83
CA LEU A 36 -11.02 -9.09 6.85
C LEU A 36 -11.34 -10.59 6.89
N GLU A 37 -12.61 -10.93 6.74
CA GLU A 37 -13.06 -12.31 6.58
C GLU A 37 -13.73 -12.43 5.21
N ALA A 38 -13.37 -13.45 4.43
CA ALA A 38 -14.11 -13.83 3.23
C ALA A 38 -14.53 -15.30 3.32
N THR A 39 -15.73 -15.59 2.85
CA THR A 39 -16.24 -16.96 2.73
C THR A 39 -16.13 -17.41 1.28
N VAL A 40 -15.44 -18.52 1.03
CA VAL A 40 -15.27 -19.13 -0.30
C VAL A 40 -15.70 -20.59 -0.22
N GLY A 41 -16.86 -20.91 -0.80
CA GLY A 41 -17.52 -22.20 -0.57
C GLY A 41 -17.81 -22.38 0.92
N ASP A 42 -17.38 -23.51 1.49
CA ASP A 42 -17.56 -23.81 2.92
C ASP A 42 -16.39 -23.30 3.79
N SER A 43 -15.38 -22.66 3.20
CA SER A 43 -14.18 -22.20 3.91
C SER A 43 -14.24 -20.72 4.24
N LYS A 44 -13.94 -20.38 5.49
CA LYS A 44 -13.67 -19.00 5.92
C LYS A 44 -12.18 -18.71 5.84
N ILE A 45 -11.81 -17.61 5.18
CA ILE A 45 -10.43 -17.16 5.03
C ILE A 45 -10.30 -15.82 5.73
N LEU A 46 -9.33 -15.74 6.63
CA LEU A 46 -8.97 -14.51 7.33
C LEU A 46 -7.81 -13.84 6.61
N PHE A 47 -7.90 -12.52 6.44
CA PHE A 47 -6.84 -11.68 5.89
C PHE A 47 -6.51 -10.60 6.90
N SER A 48 -5.23 -10.23 6.95
CA SER A 48 -4.83 -8.99 7.60
C SER A 48 -4.04 -8.15 6.61
N CYS A 49 -4.22 -6.84 6.68
CA CYS A 49 -3.36 -5.92 5.97
C CYS A 49 -3.13 -4.66 6.79
N ILE A 50 -1.93 -4.11 6.65
CA ILE A 50 -1.53 -2.88 7.33
C ILE A 50 -1.32 -1.80 6.26
N CYS A 51 -2.06 -0.71 6.38
CA CYS A 51 -2.05 0.40 5.43
C CYS A 51 -1.60 1.68 6.14
N GLN A 52 -0.96 2.59 5.41
CA GLN A 52 -0.72 3.93 5.94
C GLN A 52 -2.07 4.65 6.16
N ASN A 53 -2.23 5.34 7.29
CA ASN A 53 -3.37 6.21 7.52
C ASN A 53 -3.27 7.44 6.60
N ALA A 54 -3.78 7.31 5.38
CA ALA A 54 -3.75 8.35 4.37
C ALA A 54 -4.96 8.24 3.43
N GLU A 55 -5.50 9.39 3.02
CA GLU A 55 -6.65 9.50 2.10
C GLU A 55 -6.39 8.97 0.69
N THR A 56 -5.11 8.90 0.32
CA THR A 56 -4.63 8.41 -0.98
C THR A 56 -4.56 6.89 -1.02
N VAL A 57 -4.62 6.19 0.12
CA VAL A 57 -4.70 4.74 0.18
C VAL A 57 -6.17 4.34 0.17
N ARG A 58 -6.56 3.47 -0.78
CA ARG A 58 -7.95 3.12 -1.03
C ARG A 58 -8.15 1.63 -1.21
N PHE A 59 -9.25 1.12 -0.69
CA PHE A 59 -9.82 -0.17 -1.05
C PHE A 59 -10.90 0.01 -2.12
N VAL A 60 -11.29 -1.09 -2.74
CA VAL A 60 -12.40 -1.11 -3.70
C VAL A 60 -13.58 -1.76 -2.98
N ASP A 61 -14.73 -1.10 -2.96
CA ASP A 61 -15.94 -1.66 -2.36
C ASP A 61 -16.63 -2.67 -3.29
N GLN A 62 -17.69 -3.32 -2.81
CA GLN A 62 -18.50 -4.27 -3.57
C GLN A 62 -19.07 -3.72 -4.90
N ASN A 63 -19.19 -2.39 -5.04
CA ASN A 63 -19.70 -1.74 -6.25
C ASN A 63 -18.57 -1.34 -7.22
N GLY A 64 -17.31 -1.69 -6.91
CA GLY A 64 -16.16 -1.28 -7.71
C GLY A 64 -15.69 0.15 -7.44
N ILE A 65 -16.21 0.82 -6.40
CA ILE A 65 -15.90 2.21 -6.09
C ILE A 65 -14.70 2.26 -5.13
N ALA A 66 -13.73 3.12 -5.45
CA ALA A 66 -12.56 3.33 -4.60
C ALA A 66 -12.94 4.11 -3.32
N LYS A 67 -12.81 3.45 -2.16
CA LYS A 67 -13.07 4.00 -0.82
C LYS A 67 -11.77 4.16 -0.05
N SER A 68 -11.56 5.36 0.49
CA SER A 68 -10.37 5.66 1.31
C SER A 68 -10.32 4.82 2.58
N VAL A 69 -9.15 4.27 2.92
CA VAL A 69 -8.96 3.41 4.11
C VAL A 69 -9.30 4.13 5.42
N VAL A 70 -9.09 5.46 5.47
CA VAL A 70 -9.44 6.29 6.64
C VAL A 70 -10.96 6.39 6.89
N LYS A 71 -11.79 6.01 5.91
CA LYS A 71 -13.27 6.02 5.99
C LYS A 71 -13.87 4.62 6.10
N VAL A 72 -13.03 3.58 6.09
CA VAL A 72 -13.47 2.18 6.23
C VAL A 72 -13.85 1.93 7.69
N LYS A 73 -14.95 1.21 7.90
CA LYS A 73 -15.51 0.87 9.20
C LYS A 73 -15.82 -0.63 9.26
N ASN A 74 -15.97 -1.16 10.47
CA ASN A 74 -16.40 -2.54 10.68
C ASN A 74 -17.75 -2.78 9.98
N GLY A 75 -17.84 -3.87 9.23
CA GLY A 75 -19.00 -4.23 8.42
C GLY A 75 -18.98 -3.66 6.99
N ASP A 76 -18.00 -2.83 6.63
CA ASP A 76 -17.81 -2.47 5.22
C ASP A 76 -17.28 -3.67 4.42
N GLU A 77 -17.89 -3.90 3.26
CA GLU A 77 -17.44 -4.92 2.32
C GLU A 77 -16.45 -4.34 1.31
N VAL A 78 -15.36 -5.07 1.08
CA VAL A 78 -14.30 -4.70 0.14
C VAL A 78 -13.93 -5.90 -0.73
N LEU A 79 -13.49 -5.61 -1.95
CA LEU A 79 -13.01 -6.63 -2.85
C LEU A 79 -11.61 -7.09 -2.43
N VAL A 80 -11.46 -8.41 -2.32
CA VAL A 80 -10.20 -9.08 -2.04
C VAL A 80 -9.85 -10.02 -3.19
N HIS A 81 -8.56 -10.10 -3.52
CA HIS A 81 -8.06 -11.04 -4.51
C HIS A 81 -7.33 -12.19 -3.81
N ILE A 82 -7.86 -13.41 -3.96
CA ILE A 82 -7.25 -14.61 -3.41
C ILE A 82 -6.27 -15.16 -4.45
N GLY A 83 -4.99 -14.82 -4.27
CA GLY A 83 -3.93 -15.21 -5.18
C GLY A 83 -3.48 -16.67 -5.02
N PRO A 84 -2.65 -17.20 -5.94
CA PRO A 84 -2.20 -18.60 -5.98
C PRO A 84 -1.20 -18.99 -4.88
N GLY A 85 -1.08 -18.19 -3.81
CA GLY A 85 -0.07 -18.30 -2.75
C GLY A 85 0.80 -17.04 -2.65
N ALA A 86 1.96 -17.15 -2.00
CA ALA A 86 2.92 -16.07 -1.88
C ALA A 86 3.44 -15.62 -3.26
N THR A 87 3.61 -14.30 -3.44
CA THR A 87 4.16 -13.73 -4.67
C THR A 87 5.26 -12.73 -4.37
N HIS A 88 6.31 -12.72 -5.19
CA HIS A 88 7.35 -11.70 -5.19
C HIS A 88 7.30 -10.98 -6.55
N PHE A 89 6.94 -9.69 -6.54
CA PHE A 89 6.70 -8.91 -7.76
C PHE A 89 5.73 -9.61 -8.75
N GLY A 90 4.67 -10.24 -8.24
CA GLY A 90 3.65 -10.94 -9.05
C GLY A 90 4.06 -12.33 -9.53
N THR A 91 5.29 -12.79 -9.27
CA THR A 91 5.71 -14.16 -9.56
C THR A 91 5.43 -15.05 -8.36
N LYS A 92 4.78 -16.20 -8.57
CA LYS A 92 4.52 -17.18 -7.50
C LYS A 92 5.84 -17.68 -6.90
N VAL A 93 5.97 -17.60 -5.58
CA VAL A 93 7.11 -18.13 -4.83
C VAL A 93 6.64 -19.12 -3.77
N ASN A 94 7.49 -20.08 -3.43
CA ASN A 94 7.19 -21.05 -2.40
C ASN A 94 7.75 -20.51 -1.08
N GLU A 95 6.94 -19.74 -0.35
CA GLU A 95 7.33 -19.09 0.90
C GLU A 95 6.47 -19.59 2.07
N LYS A 96 7.11 -19.76 3.24
CA LYS A 96 6.43 -20.09 4.50
C LYS A 96 6.50 -18.85 5.40
N ILE A 97 5.42 -18.08 5.46
CA ILE A 97 5.30 -16.93 6.34
C ILE A 97 4.66 -17.40 7.66
N LEU A 98 5.34 -17.12 8.77
CA LEU A 98 4.81 -17.34 10.12
C LEU A 98 4.69 -15.98 10.80
N GLU A 99 3.47 -15.42 10.84
CA GLU A 99 3.19 -14.18 11.57
C GLU A 99 2.95 -14.51 13.06
N LYS A 100 3.65 -13.83 13.97
CA LYS A 100 3.49 -13.92 15.43
C LYS A 100 2.99 -12.60 15.99
#